data_AF-A0A2M7L2U9-F1
#
_entry.id   AF-A0A2M7L2U9-F1
#
_cell.length_a   1.000
_cell.length_b   1.000
_cell.length_c   1.000
_cell.angle_alpha   90.00
_cell.angle_beta   90.00
_cell.angle_gamma   90.00
#
_symmetry.space_group_name_H-M   'P 1'
#
loop_
_entity.id
_entity.type
_entity.pdbx_description
1 polymer ?
#
loop_
_entity_poly.entity_id
_entity_poly.type
_entity_poly.pdbx_seq_one_letter_code
_entity_poly.pdbx_strand_id
1 'polypeptide(L)'
;MKRTMPIIILLLVALLPACATQQNHYDPIESTNRVTDKVNDGIDRITLKPAAKGYTAVVPKPMRTAVSNFFDNATYMNTVLNDFLQGKGGQGFGDLTRFLINSSLGIGGLVDVATGMGLERHEEDFGQTLAVWGVGKSAYIVYPLLGPNSLRHTPDFITATATDPLFWASFVVAPYVTIPVTVVKYLDKRARLLDASDMRDELALDPYVFTREAWNQHREFLIYDGQPPVKPANKDDQWQEEDFDSEAAPQTRITAEAPPAIESAAALTDSAPAEEQPLPEAAISNDKSYIINLSSHQTETEAAATQGRLARLGIDSEIYSASVRGNTWYRLRSAKTVSAGDARQELQRLKDATGFQDAWLEENK
;
A
#
# COMPACT_ATOMS: atom_id res chain seq x y z
N MET A 1 11.99 -41.45 -28.83
CA MET A 1 12.13 -40.13 -28.16
C MET A 1 13.21 -39.20 -28.75
N LYS A 2 13.79 -39.45 -29.95
CA LYS A 2 14.85 -38.59 -30.54
C LYS A 2 14.36 -37.57 -31.59
N ARG A 3 13.06 -37.58 -31.95
CA ARG A 3 12.50 -36.73 -33.04
C ARG A 3 11.73 -35.48 -32.56
N THR A 4 11.43 -35.36 -31.28
CA THR A 4 10.73 -34.20 -30.68
C THR A 4 11.70 -33.09 -30.23
N MET A 5 12.95 -33.44 -29.97
CA MET A 5 14.01 -32.53 -29.55
C MET A 5 14.37 -31.43 -30.58
N PRO A 6 14.45 -31.69 -31.91
CA PRO A 6 14.72 -30.62 -32.88
C PRO A 6 13.53 -29.66 -33.08
N ILE A 7 12.30 -30.11 -32.84
CA ILE A 7 11.10 -29.26 -32.96
C ILE A 7 11.04 -28.24 -31.82
N ILE A 8 11.41 -28.66 -30.59
CA ILE A 8 11.50 -27.77 -29.43
C ILE A 8 12.58 -26.71 -29.66
N ILE A 9 13.74 -27.09 -30.20
CA ILE A 9 14.83 -26.16 -30.50
C ILE A 9 14.43 -25.18 -31.60
N LEU A 10 13.74 -25.64 -32.64
CA LEU A 10 13.27 -24.77 -33.73
C LEU A 10 12.19 -23.77 -33.24
N LEU A 11 11.33 -24.21 -32.32
CA LEU A 11 10.31 -23.36 -31.68
C LEU A 11 10.95 -22.35 -30.71
N LEU A 12 12.02 -22.74 -30.01
CA LEU A 12 12.82 -21.86 -29.14
C LEU A 12 13.58 -20.78 -29.94
N VAL A 13 14.07 -21.13 -31.13
CA VAL A 13 14.81 -20.22 -32.02
C VAL A 13 13.87 -19.25 -32.75
N ALA A 14 12.63 -19.65 -33.03
CA ALA A 14 11.62 -18.79 -33.64
C ALA A 14 11.13 -17.65 -32.72
N LEU A 15 11.42 -17.71 -31.42
CA LEU A 15 11.09 -16.68 -30.43
C LEU A 15 12.14 -15.55 -30.35
N LEU A 16 13.27 -15.66 -31.06
CA LEU A 16 14.40 -14.73 -30.91
C LEU A 16 14.30 -13.37 -31.64
N PRO A 17 13.53 -13.15 -32.73
CA PRO A 17 13.61 -11.87 -33.46
C PRO A 17 12.62 -10.79 -33.00
N ALA A 18 11.97 -10.90 -31.83
CA ALA A 18 11.01 -9.89 -31.35
C ALA A 18 11.64 -8.68 -30.61
N CYS A 19 12.94 -8.70 -30.32
CA CYS A 19 13.62 -7.64 -29.56
C CYS A 19 14.17 -6.54 -30.48
N ALA A 20 13.30 -5.65 -30.96
CA ALA A 20 13.71 -4.32 -31.41
C ALA A 20 12.52 -3.34 -31.29
N THR A 21 12.14 -3.00 -30.06
CA THR A 21 11.24 -1.87 -29.79
C THR A 21 11.67 -1.25 -28.47
N GLN A 22 11.82 0.08 -28.46
CA GLN A 22 12.24 0.92 -27.33
C GLN A 22 11.64 0.41 -26.02
N GLN A 23 12.51 -0.11 -25.16
CA GLN A 23 12.15 -1.11 -24.17
C GLN A 23 11.92 -0.44 -22.83
N ASN A 24 10.68 -0.45 -22.37
CA ASN A 24 10.42 -0.35 -20.94
C ASN A 24 11.20 -1.49 -20.28
N HIS A 25 12.28 -1.18 -19.56
CA HIS A 25 13.31 -2.15 -19.15
C HIS A 25 12.71 -3.34 -18.40
N TYR A 26 11.57 -3.14 -17.74
CA TYR A 26 10.90 -4.13 -16.91
C TYR A 26 9.68 -4.79 -17.55
N ASP A 27 9.21 -4.35 -18.73
CA ASP A 27 8.06 -4.93 -19.46
C ASP A 27 8.41 -5.19 -20.94
N PRO A 28 9.24 -6.20 -21.23
CA PRO A 28 9.73 -6.46 -22.58
C PRO A 28 8.66 -7.02 -23.54
N ILE A 29 7.53 -7.49 -23.02
CA ILE A 29 6.43 -8.09 -23.79
C ILE A 29 5.11 -7.32 -23.60
N GLU A 30 5.20 -5.99 -23.48
CA GLU A 30 4.08 -5.11 -23.18
C GLU A 30 2.86 -5.33 -24.08
N SER A 31 3.06 -5.54 -25.39
CA SER A 31 1.96 -5.78 -26.33
C SER A 31 1.15 -7.03 -25.98
N THR A 32 1.82 -8.14 -25.66
CA THR A 32 1.21 -9.40 -25.23
C THR A 32 0.54 -9.25 -23.86
N ASN A 33 1.21 -8.56 -22.93
CA ASN A 33 0.67 -8.30 -21.60
C ASN A 33 -0.61 -7.47 -21.65
N ARG A 34 -0.66 -6.42 -22.49
CA ARG A 34 -1.87 -5.61 -22.72
C ARG A 34 -3.03 -6.41 -23.29
N VAL A 35 -2.76 -7.32 -24.24
CA VAL A 35 -3.81 -8.19 -24.80
C VAL A 35 -4.36 -9.11 -23.70
N THR A 36 -3.47 -9.73 -22.93
CA THR A 36 -3.87 -10.63 -21.83
C THR A 36 -4.64 -9.89 -20.74
N ASP A 37 -4.19 -8.68 -20.39
CA ASP A 37 -4.87 -7.80 -19.43
C ASP A 37 -6.29 -7.44 -19.88
N LYS A 38 -6.48 -7.07 -21.16
CA LYS A 38 -7.81 -6.83 -21.74
C LYS A 38 -8.72 -8.05 -21.68
N VAL A 39 -8.19 -9.25 -21.93
CA VAL A 39 -8.96 -10.50 -21.83
C VAL A 39 -9.35 -10.74 -20.38
N ASN A 40 -8.43 -10.58 -19.43
CA ASN A 40 -8.69 -10.73 -18.01
C ASN A 40 -9.77 -9.74 -17.52
N ASP A 41 -9.63 -8.46 -17.87
CA ASP A 41 -10.58 -7.41 -17.52
C ASP A 41 -11.97 -7.69 -18.11
N GLY A 42 -12.04 -8.11 -19.38
CA GLY A 42 -13.29 -8.52 -20.01
C GLY A 42 -13.99 -9.67 -19.28
N ILE A 43 -13.23 -10.71 -18.89
CA ILE A 43 -13.76 -11.85 -18.12
C ILE A 43 -14.19 -11.40 -16.72
N ASP A 44 -13.40 -10.58 -16.04
CA ASP A 44 -13.71 -10.07 -14.70
C ASP A 44 -15.02 -9.28 -14.68
N ARG A 45 -15.20 -8.35 -15.63
CA ARG A 45 -16.41 -7.52 -15.75
C ARG A 45 -17.69 -8.33 -15.92
N ILE A 46 -17.64 -9.49 -16.59
CA ILE A 46 -18.82 -10.33 -16.82
C ILE A 46 -19.01 -11.42 -15.76
N THR A 47 -17.98 -11.77 -14.99
CA THR A 47 -18.02 -12.89 -14.03
C THR A 47 -17.76 -12.46 -12.59
N LEU A 48 -16.49 -12.24 -12.23
CA LEU A 48 -16.04 -12.04 -10.85
C LEU A 48 -16.48 -10.70 -10.28
N LYS A 49 -16.44 -9.60 -11.06
CA LYS A 49 -16.86 -8.26 -10.61
C LYS A 49 -18.35 -8.22 -10.18
N PRO A 50 -19.33 -8.66 -11.00
CA PRO A 50 -20.73 -8.67 -10.57
C PRO A 50 -20.97 -9.65 -9.40
N ALA A 51 -20.32 -10.82 -9.41
CA ALA A 51 -20.41 -11.75 -8.29
C ALA A 51 -19.89 -11.13 -6.99
N ALA A 52 -18.75 -10.43 -7.04
CA ALA A 52 -18.15 -9.77 -5.89
C ALA A 52 -19.04 -8.64 -5.35
N LYS A 53 -19.65 -7.85 -6.25
CA LYS A 53 -20.66 -6.84 -5.85
C LYS A 53 -21.88 -7.48 -5.17
N GLY A 54 -22.34 -8.62 -5.67
CA GLY A 54 -23.40 -9.40 -5.00
C GLY A 54 -22.99 -9.89 -3.62
N TYR A 55 -21.77 -10.42 -3.48
CA TYR A 55 -21.22 -10.86 -2.20
C TYR A 55 -21.11 -9.71 -1.19
N THR A 56 -20.60 -8.54 -1.59
CA THR A 56 -20.51 -7.38 -0.69
C THR A 56 -21.86 -6.80 -0.32
N ALA A 57 -22.87 -6.91 -1.19
CA ALA A 57 -24.23 -6.47 -0.92
C ALA A 57 -25.00 -7.39 0.04
N VAL A 58 -24.77 -8.71 -0.04
CA VAL A 58 -25.51 -9.70 0.77
C VAL A 58 -24.81 -10.00 2.09
N VAL A 59 -23.48 -10.04 2.11
CA VAL A 59 -22.71 -10.48 3.28
C VAL A 59 -22.21 -9.28 4.08
N PRO A 60 -22.62 -9.14 5.36
CA PRO A 60 -22.17 -8.04 6.22
C PRO A 60 -20.64 -8.01 6.41
N LYS A 61 -20.09 -6.80 6.59
CA LYS A 61 -18.64 -6.59 6.76
C LYS A 61 -17.99 -7.51 7.80
N PRO A 62 -18.56 -7.75 9.01
CA PRO A 62 -17.94 -8.64 9.99
C PRO A 62 -17.79 -10.08 9.51
N MET A 63 -18.78 -10.59 8.78
CA MET A 63 -18.72 -11.94 8.21
C MET A 63 -17.69 -12.01 7.08
N ARG A 64 -17.62 -10.98 6.22
CA ARG A 64 -16.58 -10.88 5.19
C ARG A 64 -15.18 -10.84 5.80
N THR A 65 -14.98 -10.06 6.86
CA THR A 65 -13.71 -10.02 7.59
C THR A 65 -13.34 -11.40 8.15
N ALA A 66 -14.29 -12.14 8.73
CA ALA A 66 -14.00 -13.50 9.21
C ALA A 66 -13.60 -14.44 8.08
N VAL A 67 -14.26 -14.36 6.92
CA VAL A 67 -13.92 -15.14 5.72
C VAL A 67 -12.52 -14.78 5.21
N SER A 68 -12.20 -13.48 5.12
CA SER A 68 -10.86 -13.01 4.74
C SER A 68 -9.80 -13.53 5.70
N ASN A 69 -10.01 -13.38 7.02
CA ASN A 69 -9.07 -13.87 8.03
C ASN A 69 -8.83 -15.38 7.92
N PHE A 70 -9.89 -16.16 7.68
CA PHE A 70 -9.77 -17.61 7.51
C PHE A 70 -8.86 -17.97 6.34
N PHE A 71 -9.09 -17.37 5.16
CA PHE A 71 -8.26 -17.66 3.98
C PHE A 71 -6.85 -17.11 4.11
N ASP A 72 -6.68 -15.90 4.67
CA ASP A 72 -5.38 -15.29 4.88
C ASP A 72 -4.55 -16.14 5.87
N ASN A 73 -5.15 -16.63 6.97
CA ASN A 73 -4.52 -17.56 7.92
C ASN A 73 -4.19 -18.92 7.27
N ALA A 74 -5.10 -19.47 6.47
CA ALA A 74 -4.91 -20.75 5.79
C ALA A 74 -3.69 -20.73 4.86
N THR A 75 -3.44 -19.62 4.16
CA THR A 75 -2.26 -19.47 3.29
C THR A 75 -1.04 -18.86 3.98
N TYR A 76 -1.14 -18.50 5.26
CA TYR A 76 -0.07 -17.79 5.99
C TYR A 76 1.20 -18.62 6.16
N MET A 77 1.09 -19.95 6.07
CA MET A 77 2.25 -20.84 6.12
C MET A 77 3.26 -20.54 4.99
N ASN A 78 2.83 -20.04 3.83
CA ASN A 78 3.76 -19.61 2.78
C ASN A 78 4.66 -18.48 3.27
N THR A 79 4.10 -17.51 4.00
CA THR A 79 4.85 -16.39 4.59
C THR A 79 5.86 -16.90 5.62
N VAL A 80 5.41 -17.71 6.58
CA VAL A 80 6.28 -18.31 7.61
C VAL A 80 7.48 -19.02 7.01
N LEU A 81 7.27 -19.84 5.97
CA LEU A 81 8.37 -20.53 5.31
C LEU A 81 9.33 -19.56 4.62
N ASN A 82 8.81 -18.53 3.96
CA ASN A 82 9.62 -17.54 3.28
C ASN A 82 10.39 -16.64 4.26
N ASP A 83 9.86 -16.32 5.43
CA ASP A 83 10.62 -15.64 6.50
C ASP A 83 11.90 -16.40 6.84
N PHE A 84 11.77 -17.71 7.06
CA PHE A 84 12.91 -18.56 7.37
C PHE A 84 13.87 -18.71 6.18
N LEU A 85 13.36 -18.84 4.96
CA LEU A 85 14.19 -18.92 3.74
C LEU A 85 14.97 -17.61 3.48
N GLN A 86 14.41 -16.47 3.89
CA GLN A 86 15.07 -15.16 3.83
C GLN A 86 16.06 -14.93 5.00
N GLY A 87 16.10 -15.84 5.99
CA GLY A 87 16.93 -15.70 7.17
C GLY A 87 16.35 -14.77 8.26
N LYS A 88 15.10 -14.35 8.12
CA LYS A 88 14.39 -13.47 9.07
C LYS A 88 13.82 -14.27 10.24
N GLY A 89 14.68 -14.94 11.02
CA GLY A 89 14.24 -15.88 12.07
C GLY A 89 13.31 -15.27 13.12
N GLY A 90 13.56 -14.02 13.55
CA GLY A 90 12.69 -13.32 14.50
C GLY A 90 11.27 -13.10 13.96
N GLN A 91 11.18 -12.62 12.72
CA GLN A 91 9.92 -12.46 11.99
C GLN A 91 9.22 -13.81 11.81
N GLY A 92 9.93 -14.83 11.32
CA GLY A 92 9.36 -16.17 11.09
C GLY A 92 8.82 -16.85 12.35
N PHE A 93 9.46 -16.69 13.51
CA PHE A 93 8.89 -17.17 14.78
C PHE A 93 7.66 -16.36 15.22
N GLY A 94 7.66 -15.05 14.99
CA GLY A 94 6.49 -14.19 15.22
C GLY A 94 5.30 -14.60 14.36
N ASP A 95 5.52 -14.80 13.07
CA ASP A 95 4.49 -15.20 12.10
C ASP A 95 4.00 -16.62 12.32
N LEU A 96 4.89 -17.56 12.70
CA LEU A 96 4.49 -18.89 13.12
C LEU A 96 3.59 -18.84 14.37
N THR A 97 3.95 -18.00 15.35
CA THR A 97 3.17 -17.83 16.58
C THR A 97 1.79 -17.24 16.25
N ARG A 98 1.74 -16.24 15.37
CA ARG A 98 0.50 -15.65 14.85
C ARG A 98 -0.39 -16.68 14.18
N PHE A 99 0.16 -17.50 13.27
CA PHE A 99 -0.56 -18.60 12.63
C PHE A 99 -1.16 -19.58 13.65
N LEU A 100 -0.36 -20.00 14.64
CA LEU A 100 -0.80 -20.95 15.66
C LEU A 100 -1.90 -20.37 16.55
N ILE A 101 -1.78 -19.12 16.97
CA ILE A 101 -2.79 -18.42 17.79
C ILE A 101 -4.10 -18.26 17.01
N ASN A 102 -4.05 -17.75 15.79
CA ASN A 102 -5.24 -17.55 14.98
C ASN A 102 -5.89 -18.89 14.60
N SER A 103 -5.10 -19.93 14.35
CA SER A 103 -5.64 -21.27 14.08
C SER A 103 -6.30 -21.91 15.31
N SER A 104 -5.76 -21.69 16.50
CA SER A 104 -6.26 -22.29 17.75
C SER A 104 -7.30 -21.43 18.46
N LEU A 105 -6.91 -20.25 18.93
CA LEU A 105 -7.76 -19.31 19.66
C LEU A 105 -8.68 -18.53 18.72
N GLY A 106 -8.25 -18.32 17.47
CA GLY A 106 -9.03 -17.62 16.44
C GLY A 106 -10.02 -18.49 15.68
N ILE A 107 -10.34 -19.70 16.17
CA ILE A 107 -11.30 -20.63 15.56
C ILE A 107 -10.92 -20.93 14.09
N GLY A 108 -9.75 -21.53 13.88
CA GLY A 108 -9.26 -21.87 12.54
C GLY A 108 -8.88 -20.66 11.68
N GLY A 109 -8.67 -19.50 12.30
CA GLY A 109 -8.31 -18.25 11.63
C GLY A 109 -9.48 -17.33 11.33
N LEU A 110 -10.71 -17.63 11.73
CA LEU A 110 -11.86 -16.73 11.55
C LEU A 110 -11.70 -15.42 12.33
N VAL A 111 -11.03 -15.46 13.49
CA VAL A 111 -10.77 -14.30 14.35
C VAL A 111 -9.27 -14.07 14.45
N ASP A 112 -8.86 -12.85 14.16
CA ASP A 112 -7.45 -12.43 14.28
C ASP A 112 -7.12 -12.00 15.71
N VAL A 113 -6.86 -12.98 16.57
CA VAL A 113 -6.52 -12.78 17.99
C VAL A 113 -5.08 -12.28 18.12
N ALA A 114 -4.19 -12.71 17.24
CA ALA A 114 -2.76 -12.40 17.29
C ALA A 114 -2.48 -10.89 17.18
N THR A 115 -3.24 -10.16 16.36
CA THR A 115 -3.11 -8.69 16.27
C THR A 115 -3.37 -8.01 17.62
N GLY A 116 -4.38 -8.45 18.38
CA GLY A 116 -4.66 -7.92 19.72
C GLY A 116 -3.57 -8.23 20.75
N MET A 117 -2.66 -9.16 20.44
CA MET A 117 -1.51 -9.53 21.26
C MET A 117 -0.22 -8.82 20.84
N GLY A 118 -0.28 -7.92 19.85
CA GLY A 118 0.89 -7.19 19.33
C GLY A 118 1.76 -7.99 18.35
N LEU A 119 1.26 -9.11 17.81
CA LEU A 119 1.95 -9.83 16.74
C LEU A 119 1.61 -9.19 15.39
N GLU A 120 2.57 -8.46 14.83
CA GLU A 120 2.45 -7.84 13.52
C GLU A 120 2.23 -8.88 12.42
N ARG A 121 1.52 -8.49 11.34
CA ARG A 121 1.29 -9.34 10.17
C ARG A 121 2.29 -8.97 9.09
N HIS A 122 3.08 -9.93 8.64
CA HIS A 122 3.98 -9.77 7.49
C HIS A 122 3.40 -10.43 6.25
N GLU A 123 3.99 -10.11 5.10
CA GLU A 123 3.60 -10.69 3.82
C GLU A 123 4.86 -11.06 3.03
N GLU A 124 5.22 -12.33 3.14
CA GLU A 124 6.36 -12.90 2.41
C GLU A 124 5.92 -13.97 1.41
N ASP A 125 6.64 -14.02 0.30
CA ASP A 125 6.45 -15.00 -0.77
C ASP A 125 7.79 -15.40 -1.39
N PHE A 126 7.77 -16.45 -2.21
CA PHE A 126 9.00 -16.99 -2.75
C PHE A 126 9.67 -16.07 -3.78
N GLY A 127 8.92 -15.16 -4.42
CA GLY A 127 9.52 -14.14 -5.27
C GLY A 127 10.31 -13.09 -4.50
N GLN A 128 9.92 -12.79 -3.25
CA GLN A 128 10.70 -11.95 -2.33
C GLN A 128 11.95 -12.70 -1.85
N THR A 129 11.79 -13.98 -1.48
CA THR A 129 12.92 -14.85 -1.14
C THR A 129 13.98 -14.90 -2.23
N LEU A 130 13.57 -15.06 -3.48
CA LEU A 130 14.49 -15.03 -4.63
C LEU A 130 15.17 -13.66 -4.78
N ALA A 131 14.49 -12.56 -4.44
CA ALA A 131 15.11 -11.23 -4.45
C ALA A 131 16.22 -11.12 -3.38
N VAL A 132 15.97 -11.60 -2.16
CA VAL A 132 16.97 -11.67 -1.07
C VAL A 132 18.15 -12.56 -1.45
N TRP A 133 17.90 -13.65 -2.18
CA TRP A 133 18.93 -14.55 -2.69
C TRP A 133 19.71 -13.99 -3.90
N GLY A 134 19.42 -12.75 -4.31
CA GLY A 134 20.16 -12.03 -5.34
C GLY A 134 19.58 -12.14 -6.75
N VAL A 135 18.39 -12.72 -6.93
CA VAL A 135 17.70 -12.67 -8.22
C VAL A 135 17.18 -11.25 -8.44
N GLY A 136 17.82 -10.55 -9.37
CA GLY A 136 17.49 -9.17 -9.73
C GLY A 136 16.06 -8.97 -10.24
N LYS A 137 15.70 -7.72 -10.49
CA LYS A 137 14.40 -7.39 -11.09
C LYS A 137 14.25 -8.10 -12.43
N SER A 138 13.07 -8.65 -12.67
CA SER A 138 12.80 -9.51 -13.83
C SER A 138 11.64 -8.97 -14.66
N ALA A 139 11.43 -9.54 -15.85
CA ALA A 139 10.38 -9.13 -16.75
C ALA A 139 8.98 -9.28 -16.12
N TYR A 140 8.18 -8.23 -16.25
CA TYR A 140 6.76 -8.20 -15.96
C TYR A 140 5.98 -9.05 -16.95
N ILE A 141 5.05 -9.84 -16.43
CA ILE A 141 4.20 -10.74 -17.22
C ILE A 141 2.79 -10.69 -16.64
N VAL A 142 1.80 -10.56 -17.51
CA VAL A 142 0.39 -10.73 -17.12
C VAL A 142 -0.02 -12.15 -17.48
N TYR A 143 -0.42 -12.93 -16.47
CA TYR A 143 -0.96 -14.28 -16.70
C TYR A 143 -2.46 -14.24 -16.97
N PRO A 144 -2.98 -15.07 -17.89
CA PRO A 144 -4.42 -15.24 -18.08
C PRO A 144 -5.09 -15.65 -16.76
N LEU A 145 -6.20 -15.01 -16.41
CA LEU A 145 -7.01 -15.18 -15.20
C LEU A 145 -6.34 -14.83 -13.87
N LEU A 146 -5.01 -14.88 -13.78
CA LEU A 146 -4.25 -14.66 -12.56
C LEU A 146 -3.77 -13.21 -12.41
N GLY A 147 -3.55 -12.51 -13.53
CA GLY A 147 -3.20 -11.09 -13.55
C GLY A 147 -1.69 -10.81 -13.48
N PRO A 148 -1.31 -9.61 -12.97
CA PRO A 148 0.08 -9.12 -12.89
C PRO A 148 1.05 -10.04 -12.15
N ASN A 149 2.23 -10.29 -12.73
CA ASN A 149 3.30 -11.11 -12.15
C ASN A 149 4.68 -10.74 -12.75
N SER A 150 5.75 -11.43 -12.35
CA SER A 150 7.08 -11.37 -12.99
C SER A 150 7.74 -12.73 -13.05
N LEU A 151 8.73 -12.90 -13.94
CA LEU A 151 9.49 -14.16 -14.08
C LEU A 151 10.10 -14.65 -12.76
N ARG A 152 10.59 -13.74 -11.91
CA ARG A 152 11.14 -14.06 -10.58
C ARG A 152 10.06 -14.57 -9.63
N HIS A 153 8.84 -14.05 -9.73
CA HIS A 153 7.74 -14.40 -8.83
C HIS A 153 6.91 -15.60 -9.34
N THR A 154 7.01 -15.98 -10.62
CA THR A 154 6.34 -17.17 -11.18
C THR A 154 6.53 -18.46 -10.38
N PRO A 155 7.73 -18.81 -9.86
CA PRO A 155 7.92 -20.02 -9.07
C PRO A 155 7.12 -20.03 -7.76
N ASP A 156 6.67 -18.86 -7.27
CA ASP A 156 5.82 -18.79 -6.07
C ASP A 156 4.49 -19.54 -6.26
N PHE A 157 3.99 -19.69 -7.49
CA PHE A 157 2.83 -20.54 -7.74
C PHE A 157 3.02 -21.97 -7.22
N ILE A 158 4.25 -22.51 -7.26
CA ILE A 158 4.54 -23.85 -6.75
C ILE A 158 4.55 -23.84 -5.22
N THR A 159 5.25 -22.90 -4.60
CA THR A 159 5.38 -22.82 -3.14
C THR A 159 4.07 -22.44 -2.46
N ALA A 160 3.35 -21.46 -3.00
CA ALA A 160 2.03 -21.05 -2.53
C ALA A 160 1.01 -22.20 -2.67
N THR A 161 1.02 -22.94 -3.79
CA THR A 161 0.12 -24.10 -3.94
C THR A 161 0.50 -25.24 -2.99
N ALA A 162 1.79 -25.52 -2.82
CA ALA A 162 2.25 -26.59 -1.93
C ALA A 162 1.94 -26.31 -0.45
N THR A 163 1.84 -25.04 -0.07
CA THR A 163 1.51 -24.59 1.30
C THR A 163 0.02 -24.30 1.49
N ASP A 164 -0.79 -24.26 0.43
CA ASP A 164 -2.22 -24.03 0.52
C ASP A 164 -2.94 -25.30 1.04
N PRO A 165 -3.56 -25.27 2.23
CA PRO A 165 -4.29 -26.42 2.76
C PRO A 165 -5.50 -26.79 1.89
N LEU A 166 -6.08 -25.85 1.12
CA LEU A 166 -7.20 -26.15 0.22
C LEU A 166 -6.77 -27.02 -0.96
N PHE A 167 -5.53 -26.84 -1.43
CA PHE A 167 -4.96 -27.70 -2.47
C PHE A 167 -4.91 -29.16 -1.98
N TRP A 168 -4.38 -29.38 -0.78
CA TRP A 168 -4.31 -30.72 -0.19
C TRP A 168 -5.70 -31.27 0.19
N ALA A 169 -6.59 -30.43 0.68
CA ALA A 169 -7.98 -30.81 0.97
C ALA A 169 -8.71 -31.31 -0.28
N SER A 170 -8.39 -30.80 -1.48
CA SER A 170 -9.02 -31.24 -2.73
C SER A 170 -8.81 -32.72 -3.07
N PHE A 171 -7.78 -33.36 -2.50
CA PHE A 171 -7.51 -34.79 -2.70
C PHE A 171 -8.27 -35.71 -1.74
N VAL A 172 -8.73 -35.19 -0.62
CA VAL A 172 -9.34 -36.00 0.47
C VAL A 172 -10.78 -35.60 0.78
N VAL A 173 -11.17 -34.37 0.46
CA VAL A 173 -12.53 -33.83 0.60
C VAL A 173 -13.20 -33.82 -0.77
N ALA A 174 -14.49 -34.15 -0.78
CA ALA A 174 -15.24 -34.24 -2.02
C ALA A 174 -15.29 -32.91 -2.79
N PRO A 175 -15.23 -32.94 -4.15
CA PRO A 175 -15.21 -31.74 -4.98
C PRO A 175 -16.41 -30.79 -4.78
N TYR A 176 -17.59 -31.33 -4.42
CA TYR A 176 -18.79 -30.51 -4.16
C TYR A 176 -18.66 -29.63 -2.90
N VAL A 177 -17.64 -29.85 -2.06
CA VAL A 177 -17.30 -28.97 -0.93
C VAL A 177 -16.13 -28.05 -1.30
N THR A 178 -15.05 -28.60 -1.87
CA THR A 178 -13.82 -27.84 -2.11
C THR A 178 -13.97 -26.80 -3.22
N ILE A 179 -14.74 -27.09 -4.27
CA ILE A 179 -14.99 -26.14 -5.36
C ILE A 179 -15.70 -24.88 -4.84
N PRO A 180 -16.85 -24.96 -4.14
CA PRO A 180 -17.49 -23.78 -3.56
C PRO A 180 -16.59 -22.98 -2.62
N VAL A 181 -15.82 -23.66 -1.75
CA VAL A 181 -14.89 -22.97 -0.81
C VAL A 181 -13.83 -22.19 -1.58
N THR A 182 -13.23 -22.79 -2.61
CA THR A 182 -12.25 -22.11 -3.48
C THR A 182 -12.88 -20.94 -4.24
N VAL A 183 -14.12 -21.08 -4.72
CA VAL A 183 -14.86 -19.97 -5.34
C VAL A 183 -15.04 -18.82 -4.36
N VAL A 184 -15.45 -19.10 -3.12
CA VAL A 184 -15.58 -18.06 -2.08
C VAL A 184 -14.24 -17.40 -1.78
N LYS A 185 -13.12 -18.15 -1.75
CA LYS A 185 -11.76 -17.58 -1.58
C LYS A 185 -11.44 -16.53 -2.65
N TYR A 186 -11.64 -16.86 -3.92
CA TYR A 186 -11.38 -15.92 -5.02
C TYR A 186 -12.39 -14.78 -5.07
N LEU A 187 -13.65 -15.04 -4.73
CA LEU A 187 -14.69 -14.04 -4.65
C LEU A 187 -14.41 -13.01 -3.55
N ASP A 188 -14.01 -13.46 -2.37
CA ASP A 188 -13.62 -12.62 -1.25
C ASP A 188 -12.39 -11.76 -1.60
N LYS A 189 -11.37 -12.37 -2.22
CA LYS A 189 -10.20 -11.64 -2.74
C LYS A 189 -10.62 -10.56 -3.74
N ARG A 190 -11.51 -10.87 -4.69
CA ARG A 190 -12.00 -9.87 -5.66
C ARG A 190 -12.81 -8.77 -4.98
N ALA A 191 -13.64 -9.12 -4.00
CA ALA A 191 -14.46 -8.18 -3.24
C ALA A 191 -13.63 -7.15 -2.48
N ARG A 192 -12.48 -7.56 -1.91
CA ARG A 192 -11.51 -6.65 -1.27
C ARG A 192 -10.87 -5.66 -2.23
N LEU A 193 -10.84 -5.97 -3.53
CA LEU A 193 -10.22 -5.16 -4.58
C LEU A 193 -11.21 -4.30 -5.37
N LEU A 194 -12.52 -4.35 -5.05
CA LEU A 194 -13.54 -3.63 -5.82
C LEU A 194 -13.27 -2.12 -5.86
N ASP A 195 -13.12 -1.50 -4.70
CA ASP A 195 -12.95 -0.04 -4.59
C ASP A 195 -11.68 0.43 -5.30
N ALA A 196 -10.55 -0.24 -5.04
CA ALA A 196 -9.28 0.07 -5.71
C ALA A 196 -9.36 -0.11 -7.24
N SER A 197 -10.07 -1.15 -7.71
CA SER A 197 -10.26 -1.38 -9.14
C SER A 197 -11.22 -0.38 -9.79
N ASP A 198 -12.26 0.04 -9.08
CA ASP A 198 -13.21 1.05 -9.58
C ASP A 198 -12.53 2.43 -9.66
N MET A 199 -11.71 2.79 -8.66
CA MET A 199 -10.87 4.00 -8.71
C MET A 199 -9.90 3.99 -9.89
N ARG A 200 -9.21 2.87 -10.13
CA ARG A 200 -8.35 2.72 -11.31
C ARG A 200 -9.16 2.91 -12.60
N ASP A 201 -10.29 2.23 -12.73
CA ASP A 201 -11.09 2.25 -13.95
C ASP A 201 -11.66 3.64 -14.27
N GLU A 202 -11.92 4.46 -13.24
CA GLU A 202 -12.46 5.81 -13.39
C GLU A 202 -11.38 6.89 -13.58
N LEU A 203 -10.24 6.75 -12.90
CA LEU A 203 -9.22 7.81 -12.81
C LEU A 203 -8.01 7.58 -13.73
N ALA A 204 -7.70 6.34 -14.08
CA ALA A 204 -6.50 6.04 -14.86
C ALA A 204 -6.72 6.32 -16.35
N LEU A 205 -5.85 7.15 -16.94
CA LEU A 205 -5.80 7.36 -18.39
C LEU A 205 -5.48 6.06 -19.15
N ASP A 206 -4.55 5.27 -18.60
CA ASP A 206 -4.20 3.93 -19.07
C ASP A 206 -4.24 2.94 -17.88
N PRO A 207 -5.34 2.19 -17.72
CA PRO A 207 -5.50 1.23 -16.61
C PRO A 207 -4.40 0.16 -16.56
N TYR A 208 -3.85 -0.23 -17.72
CA TYR A 208 -2.78 -1.23 -17.79
C TYR A 208 -1.48 -0.66 -17.20
N VAL A 209 -1.07 0.52 -17.65
CA VAL A 209 0.16 1.17 -17.16
C VAL A 209 0.04 1.47 -15.67
N PHE A 210 -1.11 1.98 -15.24
CA PHE A 210 -1.39 2.22 -13.82
C PHE A 210 -1.26 0.94 -12.99
N THR A 211 -1.90 -0.15 -13.43
CA THR A 211 -1.83 -1.44 -12.73
C THR A 211 -0.40 -1.98 -12.67
N ARG A 212 0.34 -1.90 -13.79
CA ARG A 212 1.73 -2.36 -13.87
C ARG A 212 2.63 -1.59 -12.90
N GLU A 213 2.53 -0.27 -12.85
CA GLU A 213 3.39 0.53 -11.97
C GLU A 213 2.98 0.41 -10.50
N ALA A 214 1.69 0.37 -10.20
CA ALA A 214 1.23 0.08 -8.85
C ALA A 214 1.72 -1.30 -8.37
N TRP A 215 1.67 -2.33 -9.23
CA TRP A 215 2.20 -3.65 -8.92
C TRP A 215 3.72 -3.60 -8.69
N ASN A 216 4.48 -2.94 -9.58
CA ASN A 216 5.93 -2.81 -9.44
C ASN A 216 6.34 -2.09 -8.14
N GLN A 217 5.67 -0.99 -7.81
CA GLN A 217 5.90 -0.23 -6.57
C GLN A 217 5.57 -1.06 -5.34
N HIS A 218 4.44 -1.76 -5.35
CA HIS A 218 4.06 -2.64 -4.24
C HIS A 218 5.05 -3.80 -4.06
N ARG A 219 5.54 -4.40 -5.14
CA ARG A 219 6.58 -5.44 -5.07
C ARG A 219 7.90 -4.91 -4.52
N GLU A 220 8.31 -3.70 -4.93
CA GLU A 220 9.51 -3.05 -4.40
C GLU A 220 9.33 -2.77 -2.89
N PHE A 221 8.17 -2.28 -2.48
CA PHE A 221 7.83 -2.08 -1.07
C PHE A 221 7.94 -3.38 -0.25
N LEU A 222 7.37 -4.49 -0.73
CA LEU A 222 7.41 -5.78 -0.03
C LEU A 222 8.85 -6.32 0.10
N ILE A 223 9.62 -6.32 -0.99
CA ILE A 223 11.00 -6.84 -1.01
C ILE A 223 11.93 -6.13 0.00
N TYR A 224 11.65 -4.85 0.27
CA TYR A 224 12.44 -4.03 1.18
C TYR A 224 11.76 -3.81 2.54
N ASP A 225 10.80 -4.66 2.93
CA ASP A 225 10.13 -4.59 4.23
C ASP A 225 9.55 -3.20 4.54
N GLY A 226 9.00 -2.56 3.50
CA GLY A 226 8.44 -1.22 3.57
C GLY A 226 9.43 -0.06 3.48
N GLN A 227 10.72 -0.34 3.29
CA GLN A 227 11.79 0.66 3.21
C GLN A 227 12.53 0.60 1.87
N PRO A 228 11.83 0.84 0.73
CA PRO A 228 12.47 0.80 -0.58
C PRO A 228 13.57 1.87 -0.70
N PRO A 229 14.68 1.58 -1.40
CA PRO A 229 15.75 2.54 -1.58
C PRO A 229 15.24 3.76 -2.35
N VAL A 230 15.60 4.96 -1.90
CA VAL A 230 15.31 6.20 -2.62
C VAL A 230 16.04 6.14 -3.96
N LYS A 231 15.28 6.14 -5.05
CA LYS A 231 15.86 6.16 -6.40
C LYS A 231 16.64 7.48 -6.53
N PRO A 232 17.92 7.45 -6.94
CA PRO A 232 18.66 8.67 -7.19
C PRO A 232 17.89 9.47 -8.24
N ALA A 233 17.73 10.78 -8.01
CA ALA A 233 17.14 11.67 -9.01
C ALA A 233 17.90 11.46 -10.33
N ASN A 234 17.18 11.02 -11.36
CA ASN A 234 17.76 10.84 -12.68
C ASN A 234 18.35 12.18 -13.12
N LYS A 235 19.61 12.19 -13.55
CA LYS A 235 20.21 13.37 -14.19
C LYS A 235 19.47 13.78 -15.47
N ASP A 236 18.66 12.89 -16.02
CA ASP A 236 17.86 13.10 -17.23
C ASP A 236 16.47 13.69 -16.95
N ASP A 237 16.02 13.71 -15.68
CA ASP A 237 14.79 14.41 -15.23
C ASP A 237 15.13 15.82 -14.70
N GLN A 238 16.29 16.36 -15.07
CA GLN A 238 16.53 17.79 -15.00
C GLN A 238 15.69 18.43 -16.11
N TRP A 239 14.49 18.87 -15.74
CA TRP A 239 13.99 20.11 -16.33
C TRP A 239 15.15 21.09 -16.20
N GLN A 240 15.73 21.48 -17.35
CA GLN A 240 16.65 22.61 -17.35
C GLN A 240 15.81 23.76 -16.82
N GLU A 241 16.02 24.13 -15.55
CA GLU A 241 15.75 25.46 -15.09
C GLU A 241 16.72 26.35 -15.87
N GLU A 242 16.39 26.60 -17.14
CA GLU A 242 16.99 27.68 -17.92
C GLU A 242 16.58 28.97 -17.19
N ASP A 243 17.56 29.50 -16.46
CA ASP A 243 17.74 30.91 -16.14
C ASP A 243 16.49 31.65 -15.62
N PHE A 244 16.15 31.42 -14.35
CA PHE A 244 15.55 32.47 -13.54
C PHE A 244 16.51 32.87 -12.41
N ASP A 245 17.12 34.02 -12.63
CA ASP A 245 17.73 34.95 -11.68
C ASP A 245 19.09 34.59 -11.08
N SER A 246 20.10 34.96 -11.87
CA SER A 246 21.37 35.47 -11.37
C SER A 246 21.16 36.67 -10.43
N GLU A 247 21.14 36.43 -9.11
CA GLU A 247 21.59 37.44 -8.16
C GLU A 247 22.23 36.78 -6.93
N ALA A 248 23.50 37.11 -6.74
CA ALA A 248 24.36 36.51 -5.73
C ALA A 248 23.93 36.89 -4.30
N ALA A 249 23.82 35.89 -3.42
CA ALA A 249 23.80 36.08 -1.97
C ALA A 249 24.54 34.92 -1.26
N PRO A 250 25.11 35.16 -0.07
CA PRO A 250 26.42 34.64 0.31
C PRO A 250 26.45 33.19 0.82
N GLN A 251 27.56 32.51 0.51
CA GLN A 251 27.89 31.17 0.96
C GLN A 251 27.91 31.06 2.49
N THR A 252 26.85 30.50 3.06
CA THR A 252 26.86 30.01 4.44
C THR A 252 27.02 28.50 4.38
N ARG A 253 28.17 28.00 4.86
CA ARG A 253 28.41 26.56 5.07
C ARG A 253 27.32 26.02 6.00
N ILE A 254 26.39 25.23 5.47
CA ILE A 254 25.64 24.26 6.25
C ILE A 254 26.27 22.90 5.97
N THR A 255 26.85 22.33 7.01
CA THR A 255 27.34 20.96 7.07
C THR A 255 26.22 19.98 6.70
N ALA A 256 26.51 19.08 5.77
CA ALA A 256 25.60 18.03 5.35
C ALA A 256 25.32 17.07 6.53
N GLU A 257 24.09 17.10 7.02
CA GLU A 257 23.49 16.02 7.81
C GLU A 257 22.46 15.31 6.92
N ALA A 258 22.50 13.98 6.94
CA ALA A 258 21.70 13.14 6.06
C ALA A 258 20.19 13.37 6.25
N PRO A 259 19.38 13.40 5.18
CA PRO A 259 17.94 13.52 5.33
C PRO A 259 17.37 12.27 6.00
N PRO A 260 16.46 12.41 6.99
CA PRO A 260 15.74 11.27 7.54
C PRO A 260 14.83 10.65 6.47
N ALA A 261 14.67 9.34 6.56
CA ALA A 261 13.85 8.54 5.68
C ALA A 261 12.43 9.12 5.53
N ILE A 262 11.99 9.27 4.29
CA ILE A 262 10.62 9.68 3.96
C ILE A 262 9.69 8.51 4.32
N GLU A 263 9.10 8.58 5.52
CA GLU A 263 7.89 7.83 5.86
C GLU A 263 6.77 8.26 4.91
N SER A 264 6.41 7.35 4.00
CA SER A 264 5.11 7.21 3.34
C SER A 264 4.11 8.38 3.53
N ALA A 265 3.91 9.15 2.46
CA ALA A 265 2.88 10.18 2.32
C ALA A 265 1.45 9.61 2.13
N ALA A 266 1.14 8.43 2.68
CA ALA A 266 -0.17 7.78 2.52
C ALA A 266 -0.75 7.35 3.87
N ALA A 267 -1.15 8.33 4.68
CA ALA A 267 -2.24 8.21 5.67
C ALA A 267 -2.34 9.51 6.48
N LEU A 268 -2.98 10.54 5.92
CA LEU A 268 -3.43 11.71 6.68
C LEU A 268 -4.78 12.17 6.13
N THR A 269 -5.81 11.34 6.31
CA THR A 269 -7.20 11.79 6.23
C THR A 269 -7.98 11.11 7.35
N ASP A 270 -8.00 11.76 8.51
CA ASP A 270 -9.14 11.61 9.41
C ASP A 270 -9.53 13.01 9.85
N SER A 271 -10.30 13.68 8.99
CA SER A 271 -10.93 14.96 9.30
C SER A 271 -12.41 14.73 9.58
N ALA A 272 -12.76 14.83 10.86
CA ALA A 272 -14.14 15.03 11.30
C ALA A 272 -14.42 16.55 11.42
N PRO A 273 -15.69 16.98 11.25
CA PRO A 273 -16.01 18.33 10.79
C PRO A 273 -15.81 19.40 11.87
N ALA A 274 -15.18 20.51 11.48
CA ALA A 274 -15.19 21.76 12.24
C ALA A 274 -16.64 22.27 12.35
N GLU A 275 -17.20 22.30 13.56
CA GLU A 275 -18.56 22.84 13.80
C GLU A 275 -18.58 24.36 14.01
N GLU A 276 -17.44 24.98 14.27
CA GLU A 276 -17.30 26.42 14.07
C GLU A 276 -16.82 26.61 12.65
N GLN A 277 -17.67 27.24 11.83
CA GLN A 277 -17.30 27.71 10.50
C GLN A 277 -15.87 28.25 10.57
N PRO A 278 -14.91 27.72 9.78
CA PRO A 278 -13.58 28.29 9.75
C PRO A 278 -13.78 29.79 9.53
N LEU A 279 -13.23 30.61 10.42
CA LEU A 279 -13.23 32.07 10.25
C LEU A 279 -12.93 32.30 8.78
N PRO A 280 -13.87 32.89 8.00
CA PRO A 280 -13.59 33.13 6.59
C PRO A 280 -12.26 33.88 6.56
N GLU A 281 -11.35 33.50 5.65
CA GLU A 281 -10.00 34.10 5.57
C GLU A 281 -10.02 35.64 5.63
N ALA A 282 -11.17 36.26 5.33
CA ALA A 282 -11.51 37.67 5.45
C ALA A 282 -11.70 38.26 6.88
N ALA A 283 -11.63 37.50 7.98
CA ALA A 283 -11.92 37.99 9.35
C ALA A 283 -10.70 38.12 10.28
N ILE A 284 -9.48 38.19 9.71
CA ILE A 284 -8.26 38.38 10.49
C ILE A 284 -8.15 39.85 10.91
N SER A 285 -8.34 40.13 12.20
CA SER A 285 -8.05 41.44 12.81
C SER A 285 -6.55 41.57 13.11
N ASN A 286 -5.96 42.72 12.76
CA ASN A 286 -4.52 42.99 12.87
C ASN A 286 -3.99 43.08 14.32
N ASP A 287 -4.87 43.28 15.30
CA ASP A 287 -4.50 43.47 16.71
C ASP A 287 -4.58 42.18 17.54
N LYS A 288 -4.76 41.01 16.90
CA LYS A 288 -5.00 39.73 17.58
C LYS A 288 -3.93 38.69 17.27
N SER A 289 -3.76 37.75 18.19
CA SER A 289 -2.91 36.57 18.01
C SER A 289 -3.77 35.34 17.72
N TYR A 290 -3.28 34.45 16.85
CA TYR A 290 -4.01 33.27 16.40
C TYR A 290 -3.25 32.00 16.74
N ILE A 291 -3.97 30.93 16.98
CA ILE A 291 -3.46 29.57 17.15
C ILE A 291 -3.90 28.76 15.94
N ILE A 292 -3.03 27.89 15.43
CA ILE A 292 -3.33 27.03 14.29
C ILE A 292 -3.71 25.64 14.81
N ASN A 293 -4.94 25.20 14.56
CA ASN A 293 -5.38 23.84 14.81
C ASN A 293 -4.99 22.96 13.63
N LEU A 294 -4.29 21.86 13.91
CA LEU A 294 -3.63 21.00 12.91
C LEU A 294 -4.44 19.73 12.61
N SER A 295 -4.93 19.04 13.64
CA SER A 295 -5.71 17.81 13.48
C SER A 295 -6.59 17.51 14.70
N SER A 296 -7.58 16.63 14.52
CA SER A 296 -8.50 16.18 15.57
C SER A 296 -8.58 14.65 15.57
N HIS A 297 -8.48 14.02 16.74
CA HIS A 297 -8.45 12.56 16.90
C HIS A 297 -9.50 12.10 17.94
N GLN A 298 -9.97 10.85 17.82
CA GLN A 298 -10.94 10.30 18.77
C GLN A 298 -10.27 9.80 20.05
N THR A 299 -8.98 9.48 19.99
CA THR A 299 -8.22 8.99 21.15
C THR A 299 -6.96 9.82 21.42
N GLU A 300 -6.55 9.86 22.69
CA GLU A 300 -5.32 10.55 23.10
C GLU A 300 -4.06 9.90 22.51
N THR A 301 -4.09 8.58 22.29
CA THR A 301 -2.98 7.83 21.71
C THR A 301 -2.74 8.19 20.24
N GLU A 302 -3.80 8.34 19.45
CA GLU A 302 -3.70 8.82 18.06
C GLU A 302 -3.18 10.26 17.99
N ALA A 303 -3.65 11.12 18.90
CA ALA A 303 -3.16 12.48 19.03
C ALA A 303 -1.66 12.52 19.40
N ALA A 304 -1.22 11.69 20.35
CA ALA A 304 0.18 11.57 20.76
C ALA A 304 1.08 11.04 19.64
N ALA A 305 0.61 10.05 18.87
CA ALA A 305 1.33 9.55 17.70
C ALA A 305 1.52 10.65 16.64
N THR A 306 0.46 11.44 16.40
CA THR A 306 0.51 12.58 15.48
C THR A 306 1.42 13.69 15.98
N GLN A 307 1.43 13.97 17.29
CA GLN A 307 2.33 14.94 17.92
C GLN A 307 3.79 14.51 17.76
N GLY A 308 4.10 13.22 17.95
CA GLY A 308 5.44 12.69 17.74
C GLY A 308 5.91 12.81 16.28
N ARG A 309 4.99 12.72 15.30
CA ARG A 309 5.29 12.98 13.88
C ARG A 309 5.58 14.46 13.63
N LEU A 310 4.80 15.36 14.22
CA LEU A 310 5.02 16.80 14.12
C LEU A 310 6.35 17.24 14.75
N ALA A 311 6.72 16.67 15.90
CA ALA A 311 8.01 16.92 16.53
C ALA A 311 9.20 16.50 15.64
N ARG A 312 9.07 15.39 14.89
CA ARG A 312 10.07 14.97 13.88
C ARG A 312 10.20 15.94 12.71
N LEU A 313 9.15 16.71 12.41
CA LEU A 313 9.15 17.79 11.42
C LEU A 313 9.61 19.15 12.01
N GLY A 314 10.01 19.18 13.29
CA GLY A 314 10.37 20.40 13.99
C GLY A 314 9.18 21.33 14.27
N ILE A 315 7.95 20.78 14.29
CA ILE A 315 6.72 21.52 14.54
C ILE A 315 6.28 21.26 15.98
N ASP A 316 6.45 22.26 16.84
CA ASP A 316 5.97 22.22 18.23
C ASP A 316 4.44 22.27 18.26
N SER A 317 3.82 21.29 18.91
CA SER A 317 2.36 21.20 19.03
C SER A 317 1.92 20.74 20.41
N GLU A 318 0.73 21.18 20.82
CA GLU A 318 0.09 20.83 22.09
C GLU A 318 -1.18 20.03 21.83
N ILE A 319 -1.42 19.02 22.66
CA ILE A 319 -2.67 18.25 22.68
C ILE A 319 -3.62 18.88 23.70
N TYR A 320 -4.87 19.12 23.31
CA TYR A 320 -5.93 19.53 24.22
C TYR A 320 -7.22 18.75 23.93
N SER A 321 -8.05 18.58 24.95
CA SER A 321 -9.36 17.94 24.79
C SER A 321 -10.42 18.98 24.50
N ALA A 322 -11.29 18.69 23.53
CA ALA A 322 -12.45 19.51 23.17
C ALA A 322 -13.70 18.63 23.14
N SER A 323 -14.77 19.05 23.81
CA SER A 323 -16.06 18.35 23.73
C SER A 323 -16.90 18.96 22.62
N VAL A 324 -17.23 18.17 21.61
CA VAL A 324 -18.03 18.59 20.44
C VAL A 324 -19.22 17.65 20.32
N ARG A 325 -20.44 18.18 20.37
CA ARG A 325 -21.71 17.42 20.33
C ARG A 325 -21.80 16.28 21.35
N GLY A 326 -21.16 16.43 22.51
CA GLY A 326 -21.15 15.40 23.56
C GLY A 326 -20.07 14.32 23.40
N ASN A 327 -19.23 14.39 22.35
CA ASN A 327 -18.08 13.51 22.18
C ASN A 327 -16.78 14.26 22.53
N THR A 328 -15.86 13.58 23.22
CA THR A 328 -14.52 14.12 23.52
C THR A 328 -13.60 13.88 22.34
N TRP A 329 -12.96 14.94 21.86
CA TRP A 329 -11.95 14.92 20.81
C TRP A 329 -10.61 15.37 21.39
N TYR A 330 -9.52 14.77 20.92
CA TYR A 330 -8.16 15.16 21.24
C TYR A 330 -7.57 15.89 20.04
N ARG A 331 -7.39 17.20 20.18
CA ARG A 331 -6.97 18.10 19.10
C ARG A 331 -5.52 18.50 19.26
N LEU A 332 -4.83 18.68 18.15
CA LEU A 332 -3.48 19.22 18.09
C LEU A 332 -3.51 20.65 17.60
N ARG A 333 -2.83 21.54 18.31
CA ARG A 333 -2.64 22.94 17.94
C ARG A 333 -1.17 23.34 17.96
N SER A 334 -0.81 24.41 17.25
CA SER A 334 0.53 24.99 17.31
C SER A 334 0.85 25.45 18.74
N ALA A 335 2.06 25.15 19.23
CA ALA A 335 2.49 25.58 20.57
C ALA A 335 2.75 27.10 20.67
N LYS A 336 2.97 27.74 19.52
CA LYS A 336 3.18 29.19 19.42
C LYS A 336 1.96 29.86 18.79
N THR A 337 1.66 31.05 19.30
CA THR A 337 0.68 31.97 18.72
C THR A 337 1.33 32.77 17.61
N VAL A 338 0.60 32.99 16.51
CA VAL A 338 1.07 33.72 15.34
C VAL A 338 0.39 35.09 15.29
N SER A 339 1.14 36.11 14.85
CA SER A 339 0.59 37.46 14.62
C SER A 339 -0.42 37.43 13.47
N ALA A 340 -1.37 38.38 13.45
CA ALA A 340 -2.34 38.51 12.36
C ALA A 340 -1.70 38.60 10.96
N GLY A 341 -0.53 39.26 10.84
CA GLY A 341 0.18 39.44 9.57
C GLY A 341 0.76 38.14 9.03
N ASP A 342 1.22 37.27 9.91
CA ASP A 342 1.92 36.02 9.54
C ASP A 342 1.01 34.79 9.58
N ALA A 343 -0.18 34.90 10.18
CA ALA A 343 -1.08 33.78 10.43
C ALA A 343 -1.47 33.00 9.16
N ARG A 344 -1.70 33.70 8.03
CA ARG A 344 -2.01 33.04 6.75
C ARG A 344 -0.82 32.31 6.16
N GLN A 345 0.35 32.95 6.17
CA GLN A 345 1.57 32.37 5.63
C GLN A 345 1.99 31.15 6.45
N GLU A 346 1.88 31.23 7.77
CA GLU A 346 2.21 30.12 8.66
C GLU A 346 1.19 28.97 8.55
N LEU A 347 -0.11 29.27 8.39
CA LEU A 347 -1.11 28.24 8.10
C LEU A 347 -0.77 27.50 6.81
N GLN A 348 -0.48 28.22 5.73
CA GLN A 348 -0.13 27.59 4.46
C GLN A 348 1.16 26.77 4.56
N ARG A 349 2.19 27.32 5.21
CA ARG A 349 3.45 26.61 5.48
C ARG A 349 3.20 25.29 6.23
N LEU A 350 2.33 25.30 7.24
CA LEU A 350 2.00 24.12 8.02
C LEU A 350 1.15 23.13 7.22
N LYS A 351 0.22 23.58 6.38
CA LYS A 351 -0.52 22.69 5.47
C LYS A 351 0.42 21.99 4.49
N ASP A 352 1.37 22.71 3.91
CA ASP A 352 2.33 22.18 2.96
C ASP A 352 3.32 21.22 3.65
N ALA A 353 3.78 21.55 4.87
CA ALA A 353 4.72 20.74 5.62
C ALA A 353 4.10 19.46 6.22
N THR A 354 2.82 19.51 6.61
CA THR A 354 2.16 18.41 7.34
C THR A 354 1.18 17.62 6.48
N GLY A 355 0.69 18.17 5.37
CA GLY A 355 -0.39 17.59 4.57
C GLY A 355 -1.79 17.76 5.18
N PHE A 356 -1.93 18.45 6.32
CA PHE A 356 -3.22 18.68 6.98
C PHE A 356 -4.05 19.77 6.28
N GLN A 357 -4.74 19.40 5.20
CA GLN A 357 -5.54 20.35 4.42
C GLN A 357 -6.67 21.00 5.23
N ASP A 358 -7.17 20.30 6.25
CA ASP A 358 -8.24 20.76 7.14
C ASP A 358 -7.75 21.62 8.31
N ALA A 359 -6.46 21.97 8.38
CA ALA A 359 -5.97 22.88 9.42
C ALA A 359 -6.65 24.26 9.34
N TRP A 360 -6.99 24.83 10.50
CA TRP A 360 -7.72 26.11 10.60
C TRP A 360 -7.17 27.03 11.70
N LEU A 361 -7.48 28.32 11.58
CA LEU A 361 -7.09 29.34 12.56
C LEU A 361 -8.17 29.51 13.63
N GLU A 362 -7.74 29.62 14.89
CA GLU A 362 -8.56 29.97 16.03
C GLU A 362 -7.99 31.23 16.68
N GLU A 363 -8.85 32.17 17.04
CA GLU A 363 -8.42 33.39 17.75
C GLU A 363 -7.99 33.03 19.17
N ASN A 364 -6.77 33.41 19.56
CA ASN A 364 -6.29 33.23 20.92
C ASN A 364 -6.99 34.26 21.82
N LYS A 365 -7.87 33.79 22.72
CA LYS A 365 -8.66 34.63 23.62
C LYS A 365 -7.88 35.16 24.81
#